data_AF-A0A0S9Q8I1-F1
#
_entry.id   AF-A0A0S9Q8I1-F1
#
_cell.length_a   1.000
_cell.length_b   1.000
_cell.length_c   1.000
_cell.angle_alpha   90.00
_cell.angle_beta   90.00
_cell.angle_gamma   90.00
#
_symmetry.space_group_name_H-M   'P 1'
#
loop_
_entity.id
_entity.type
_entity.pdbx_description
1 polymer ?
#
loop_
_entity_poly.entity_id
_entity_poly.type
_entity_poly.pdbx_seq_one_letter_code
_entity_poly.pdbx_strand_id
1 'polypeptide(L)'
;MGRFGRLTCRGALMLAPADDLVPVAYETGFRGGWSHAVALCLPVGTALVPGPEVVTPLGPDLAAARPTDREAFLFDLGLGLPQGSACLRTRDPRILDNLWGACGGVAFAPGSPVPGLLVERRLDLVMTTRLGRIEVFGGPVGSGAAAPRAYVAPEVVRARRTHAATAPIPSGLVPCAHLHPPHPCRDANGRPIAFDRAHHDAFQALLTCWGDPGRVALKARLLAGEALPKGSDRADRGVARVVAAQADFIERAS
;
A
#
# COMPACT_ATOMS: atom_id res chain seq x y z
N MET A 1 -20.06 -0.08 15.40
CA MET A 1 -18.58 -0.11 15.23
C MET A 1 -18.15 1.15 14.48
N GLY A 2 -17.21 1.92 15.04
CA GLY A 2 -16.73 3.15 14.41
C GLY A 2 -15.81 2.86 13.22
N ARG A 3 -15.95 3.64 12.13
CA ARG A 3 -14.96 3.68 11.04
C ARG A 3 -13.91 4.71 11.39
N PHE A 4 -12.63 4.36 11.24
CA PHE A 4 -11.54 5.32 11.37
C PHE A 4 -11.25 5.91 10.00
N GLY A 5 -11.13 7.22 9.87
CA GLY A 5 -10.85 7.81 8.57
C GLY A 5 -10.49 9.28 8.59
N ARG A 6 -9.97 9.72 7.45
CA ARG A 6 -9.63 11.12 7.18
C ARG A 6 -10.16 11.47 5.80
N LEU A 7 -10.99 12.50 5.74
CA LEU A 7 -11.42 13.13 4.50
C LEU A 7 -10.71 14.48 4.35
N THR A 8 -10.23 14.77 3.15
CA THR A 8 -9.64 16.06 2.77
C THR A 8 -10.26 16.53 1.44
N CYS A 9 -9.90 17.72 0.98
CA CYS A 9 -10.28 18.16 -0.37
C CYS A 9 -9.60 17.38 -1.51
N ARG A 10 -8.58 16.55 -1.22
CA ARG A 10 -7.76 15.84 -2.23
C ARG A 10 -7.92 14.33 -2.22
N GLY A 11 -8.59 13.79 -1.22
CA GLY A 11 -8.78 12.36 -1.08
C GLY A 11 -9.30 11.98 0.30
N ALA A 12 -9.57 10.70 0.45
CA ALA A 12 -10.06 10.10 1.69
C ALA A 12 -9.36 8.77 1.99
N LEU A 13 -9.23 8.48 3.29
CA LEU A 13 -8.91 7.16 3.81
C LEU A 13 -10.03 6.79 4.78
N MET A 14 -10.62 5.61 4.61
CA MET A 14 -11.63 5.07 5.52
C MET A 14 -11.28 3.62 5.79
N LEU A 15 -10.88 3.32 7.01
CA LEU A 15 -10.58 1.98 7.48
C LEU A 15 -11.69 1.49 8.40
N ALA A 16 -12.02 0.22 8.26
CA ALA A 16 -12.88 -0.51 9.17
C ALA A 16 -12.03 -1.43 10.04
N PRO A 17 -12.38 -1.61 11.33
CA PRO A 17 -11.79 -2.68 12.12
C PRO A 17 -12.11 -4.03 11.46
N ALA A 18 -11.14 -4.93 11.46
CA ALA A 18 -11.29 -6.31 11.02
C ALA A 18 -10.71 -7.21 12.12
N ASP A 19 -11.53 -8.15 12.59
CA ASP A 19 -11.18 -9.01 13.74
C ASP A 19 -10.02 -9.97 13.43
N ASP A 20 -9.83 -10.30 12.14
CA ASP A 20 -8.75 -11.14 11.63
C ASP A 20 -7.55 -10.36 11.07
N LEU A 21 -7.46 -9.05 11.34
CA LEU A 21 -6.32 -8.22 10.94
C LEU A 21 -5.04 -8.64 11.67
N VAL A 22 -4.00 -8.98 10.90
CA VAL A 22 -2.66 -9.27 11.39
C VAL A 22 -1.69 -8.19 10.91
N PRO A 23 -1.28 -7.23 11.76
CA PRO A 23 -0.23 -6.30 11.41
C PRO A 23 1.13 -7.00 11.37
N VAL A 24 1.94 -6.68 10.36
CA VAL A 24 3.31 -7.19 10.18
C VAL A 24 4.25 -6.02 9.95
N ALA A 25 5.00 -5.63 10.97
CA ALA A 25 6.05 -4.62 10.88
C ALA A 25 7.35 -5.25 10.35
N TYR A 26 8.02 -4.59 9.42
CA TYR A 26 9.29 -5.10 8.90
C TYR A 26 10.20 -3.99 8.38
N GLU A 27 11.48 -4.32 8.32
CA GLU A 27 12.52 -3.53 7.67
C GLU A 27 13.12 -4.33 6.52
N THR A 28 13.60 -3.65 5.49
CA THR A 28 14.27 -4.28 4.35
C THR A 28 15.55 -3.52 4.03
N GLY A 29 16.69 -4.16 4.28
CA GLY A 29 18.00 -3.60 3.99
C GLY A 29 18.39 -3.77 2.52
N PHE A 30 18.95 -2.73 1.93
CA PHE A 30 19.52 -2.71 0.58
C PHE A 30 20.82 -1.92 0.56
N ARG A 31 21.51 -1.88 -0.59
CA ARG A 31 22.77 -1.14 -0.71
C ARG A 31 22.51 0.35 -0.47
N GLY A 32 23.13 0.93 0.56
CA GLY A 32 23.02 2.36 0.86
C GLY A 32 21.81 2.76 1.71
N GLY A 33 21.11 1.81 2.36
CA GLY A 33 20.09 2.14 3.35
C GLY A 33 19.10 1.01 3.63
N TRP A 34 17.97 1.37 4.19
CA TRP A 34 16.85 0.46 4.40
C TRP A 34 15.52 1.16 4.11
N SER A 35 14.46 0.36 4.03
CA SER A 35 13.08 0.82 4.09
C SER A 35 12.37 0.11 5.23
N HIS A 36 11.23 0.68 5.63
CA HIS A 36 10.37 0.09 6.65
C HIS A 36 8.89 0.25 6.30
N ALA A 37 8.06 -0.64 6.82
CA ALA A 37 6.62 -0.58 6.65
C ALA A 37 5.90 -1.41 7.72
N VAL A 38 4.61 -1.15 7.89
CA VAL A 38 3.68 -2.05 8.56
C VAL A 38 2.67 -2.52 7.51
N ALA A 39 2.72 -3.80 7.15
CA ALA A 39 1.71 -4.43 6.32
C ALA A 39 0.49 -4.79 7.18
N LEU A 40 -0.70 -4.44 6.70
CA LEU A 40 -1.97 -4.81 7.31
C LEU A 40 -2.50 -6.03 6.56
N CYS A 41 -2.29 -7.21 7.14
CA CYS A 41 -2.54 -8.48 6.47
C CYS A 41 -3.85 -9.13 6.91
N LEU A 42 -4.44 -9.91 6.00
CA LEU A 42 -5.55 -10.81 6.29
C LEU A 42 -5.16 -12.26 5.96
N PRO A 43 -5.70 -13.26 6.68
CA PRO A 43 -5.51 -14.66 6.34
C PRO A 43 -6.10 -15.00 4.97
N VAL A 44 -5.39 -15.82 4.20
CA VAL A 44 -5.83 -16.24 2.85
C VAL A 44 -7.23 -16.88 2.89
N GLY A 45 -7.49 -17.73 3.88
CA GLY A 45 -8.71 -18.56 3.94
C GLY A 45 -9.98 -17.86 4.43
N THR A 46 -9.88 -16.73 5.13
CA THR A 46 -11.04 -16.06 5.75
C THR A 46 -11.57 -14.89 4.92
N ALA A 47 -10.71 -14.33 4.06
CA ALA A 47 -10.91 -12.97 3.62
C ALA A 47 -10.93 -12.74 2.11
N LEU A 48 -10.21 -13.52 1.33
CA LEU A 48 -9.77 -13.05 0.03
C LEU A 48 -10.50 -13.75 -1.10
N VAL A 49 -11.47 -13.05 -1.68
CA VAL A 49 -12.20 -13.50 -2.86
C VAL A 49 -11.69 -12.66 -4.04
N PRO A 50 -11.13 -13.27 -5.09
CA PRO A 50 -10.75 -12.53 -6.29
C PRO A 50 -11.94 -11.75 -6.84
N GLY A 51 -11.71 -10.47 -7.14
CA GLY A 51 -12.68 -9.63 -7.83
C GLY A 51 -12.84 -10.01 -9.31
N PRO A 52 -13.60 -9.22 -10.08
CA PRO A 52 -13.71 -9.40 -11.52
C PRO A 52 -12.36 -9.37 -12.23
N GLU A 53 -12.24 -10.08 -13.37
CA GLU A 53 -11.07 -10.01 -14.27
C GLU A 53 -11.32 -9.13 -15.52
N VAL A 54 -12.48 -8.47 -15.57
CA VAL A 54 -12.89 -7.55 -16.64
C VAL A 54 -13.46 -6.27 -16.03
N VAL A 55 -13.44 -5.19 -16.81
CA VAL A 55 -14.04 -3.92 -16.40
C VAL A 55 -15.52 -4.16 -16.09
N THR A 56 -15.92 -3.86 -14.87
CA THR A 56 -17.25 -4.22 -14.35
C THR A 56 -17.93 -3.00 -13.73
N PRO A 57 -19.14 -2.65 -14.18
CA PRO A 57 -19.90 -1.57 -13.56
C PRO A 57 -20.41 -2.02 -12.19
N LEU A 58 -20.16 -1.21 -11.15
CA LEU A 58 -20.62 -1.47 -9.79
C LEU A 58 -21.86 -0.63 -9.42
N GLY A 59 -22.25 0.30 -10.28
CA GLY A 59 -23.37 1.23 -10.04
C GLY A 59 -22.93 2.47 -9.24
N PRO A 60 -23.89 3.21 -8.64
CA PRO A 60 -23.59 4.37 -7.80
C PRO A 60 -22.70 4.03 -6.60
N ASP A 61 -21.70 4.87 -6.31
CA ASP A 61 -20.76 4.68 -5.21
C ASP A 61 -21.34 5.08 -3.83
N LEU A 62 -22.37 4.37 -3.37
CA LEU A 62 -23.06 4.68 -2.12
C LEU A 62 -22.13 4.73 -0.90
N ALA A 63 -20.98 4.07 -0.96
CA ALA A 63 -19.98 4.03 0.09
C ALA A 63 -18.99 5.20 0.06
N ALA A 64 -19.13 6.16 -0.87
CA ALA A 64 -18.18 7.26 -1.05
C ALA A 64 -18.03 8.12 0.21
N ALA A 65 -16.79 8.54 0.47
CA ALA A 65 -16.44 9.39 1.60
C ALA A 65 -17.15 10.74 1.53
N ARG A 66 -17.15 11.38 0.35
CA ARG A 66 -17.89 12.62 0.10
C ARG A 66 -19.36 12.25 -0.18
N PRO A 67 -20.34 12.82 0.54
CA PRO A 67 -21.75 12.60 0.22
C PRO A 67 -22.07 12.97 -1.23
N THR A 68 -21.45 14.03 -1.74
CA THR A 68 -21.57 14.47 -3.12
C THR A 68 -21.02 13.48 -4.13
N ASP A 69 -20.34 12.40 -3.76
CA ASP A 69 -19.82 11.37 -4.67
C ASP A 69 -20.67 10.10 -4.72
N ARG A 70 -21.68 10.00 -3.85
CA ARG A 70 -22.45 8.76 -3.69
C ARG A 70 -23.32 8.36 -4.87
N GLU A 71 -23.65 9.33 -5.72
CA GLU A 71 -24.42 9.13 -6.94
C GLU A 71 -23.52 9.02 -8.18
N ALA A 72 -22.19 9.14 -8.04
CA ALA A 72 -21.27 8.90 -9.13
C ALA A 72 -21.18 7.40 -9.42
N PHE A 73 -21.04 7.04 -10.70
CA PHE A 73 -20.87 5.64 -11.06
C PHE A 73 -19.45 5.17 -10.79
N LEU A 74 -19.35 3.96 -10.23
CA LEU A 74 -18.11 3.26 -9.91
C LEU A 74 -17.93 2.08 -10.88
N PHE A 75 -16.71 1.92 -11.38
CA PHE A 75 -16.32 0.83 -12.28
C PHE A 75 -15.10 0.12 -11.71
N ASP A 76 -15.19 -1.18 -11.43
CA ASP A 76 -14.03 -2.02 -11.13
C ASP A 76 -13.20 -2.19 -12.41
N LEU A 77 -11.88 -2.04 -12.31
CA LEU A 77 -10.97 -2.22 -13.44
C LEU A 77 -10.72 -3.68 -13.81
N GLY A 78 -11.26 -4.64 -13.05
CA GLY A 78 -11.15 -6.05 -13.37
C GLY A 78 -9.75 -6.61 -13.14
N LEU A 79 -9.09 -6.23 -12.04
CA LEU A 79 -7.71 -6.65 -11.80
C LEU A 79 -7.58 -8.11 -11.33
N GLY A 80 -8.68 -8.76 -10.94
CA GLY A 80 -8.70 -10.14 -10.43
C GLY A 80 -7.89 -10.34 -9.16
N LEU A 81 -7.62 -9.28 -8.39
CA LEU A 81 -6.74 -9.33 -7.24
C LEU A 81 -7.50 -9.80 -5.99
N PRO A 82 -6.95 -10.74 -5.21
CA PRO A 82 -7.61 -11.24 -3.99
C PRO A 82 -7.62 -10.20 -2.85
N GLN A 83 -6.66 -9.27 -2.82
CA GLN A 83 -6.54 -8.26 -1.77
C GLN A 83 -7.53 -7.09 -1.90
N GLY A 84 -8.15 -6.89 -3.07
CA GLY A 84 -9.07 -5.78 -3.30
C GLY A 84 -9.11 -5.31 -4.76
N SER A 85 -9.84 -4.23 -4.96
CA SER A 85 -10.15 -3.66 -6.27
C SER A 85 -9.56 -2.26 -6.44
N ALA A 86 -9.22 -1.95 -7.69
CA ALA A 86 -9.00 -0.59 -8.14
C ALA A 86 -10.17 -0.19 -9.03
N CYS A 87 -10.79 0.93 -8.72
CA CYS A 87 -12.01 1.38 -9.38
C CYS A 87 -11.89 2.82 -9.85
N LEU A 88 -12.52 3.14 -10.97
CA LEU A 88 -12.70 4.51 -11.44
C LEU A 88 -14.08 5.01 -11.08
N ARG A 89 -14.16 6.24 -10.59
CA ARG A 89 -15.42 6.92 -10.28
C ARG A 89 -15.56 8.22 -11.04
N THR A 90 -16.73 8.44 -11.64
CA THR A 90 -17.01 9.66 -12.38
C THR A 90 -18.51 9.96 -12.50
N ARG A 91 -18.80 11.23 -12.77
CA ARG A 91 -20.10 11.72 -13.25
C ARG A 91 -20.04 12.33 -14.63
N ASP A 92 -18.85 12.45 -15.21
CA ASP A 92 -18.69 13.06 -16.53
C ASP A 92 -19.31 12.12 -17.58
N PRO A 93 -20.39 12.52 -18.27
CA PRO A 93 -21.07 11.68 -19.24
C PRO A 93 -20.13 11.15 -20.34
N ARG A 94 -19.15 11.95 -20.77
CA ARG A 94 -18.21 11.55 -21.83
C ARG A 94 -17.28 10.43 -21.37
N ILE A 95 -16.89 10.45 -20.10
CA ILE A 95 -16.06 9.39 -19.53
C ILE A 95 -16.92 8.16 -19.20
N LEU A 96 -18.16 8.36 -18.79
CA LEU A 96 -19.11 7.26 -18.59
C LEU A 96 -19.29 6.46 -19.90
N ASP A 97 -19.49 7.12 -21.03
CA ASP A 97 -19.63 6.43 -22.33
C ASP A 97 -18.42 5.54 -22.64
N ASN A 98 -17.20 6.04 -22.40
CA ASN A 98 -15.97 5.28 -22.57
C ASN A 98 -15.88 4.08 -21.62
N LEU A 99 -16.27 4.24 -20.35
CA LEU A 99 -16.22 3.18 -19.34
C LEU A 99 -17.29 2.11 -19.59
N TRP A 100 -18.49 2.50 -20.01
CA TRP A 100 -19.54 1.57 -20.43
C TRP A 100 -19.11 0.76 -21.65
N GLY A 101 -18.49 1.39 -22.65
CA GLY A 101 -17.95 0.69 -23.82
C GLY A 101 -16.79 -0.27 -23.47
N ALA A 102 -16.07 -0.03 -22.39
CA ALA A 102 -15.00 -0.92 -21.91
C ALA A 102 -15.50 -2.10 -21.07
N CYS A 103 -16.75 -2.06 -20.58
CA CYS A 103 -17.31 -3.09 -19.71
C CYS A 103 -17.29 -4.47 -20.38
N GLY A 104 -16.95 -5.51 -19.61
CA GLY A 104 -16.76 -6.88 -20.12
C GLY A 104 -15.41 -7.11 -20.82
N GLY A 105 -14.63 -6.06 -21.08
CA GLY A 105 -13.26 -6.17 -21.61
C GLY A 105 -12.19 -6.18 -20.53
N VAL A 106 -10.98 -6.62 -20.89
CA VAL A 106 -9.81 -6.55 -20.01
C VAL A 106 -9.25 -5.11 -20.01
N ALA A 107 -9.14 -4.48 -18.83
CA ALA A 107 -8.76 -3.07 -18.69
C ALA A 107 -7.46 -2.68 -19.42
N PHE A 108 -6.46 -3.57 -19.48
CA PHE A 108 -5.17 -3.29 -20.10
C PHE A 108 -4.91 -4.05 -21.41
N ALA A 109 -5.98 -4.49 -22.10
CA ALA A 109 -5.88 -5.04 -23.45
C ALA A 109 -5.59 -3.93 -24.49
N PRO A 110 -4.98 -4.27 -25.64
CA PRO A 110 -4.85 -3.34 -26.76
C PRO A 110 -6.22 -2.77 -27.16
N GLY A 111 -6.30 -1.45 -27.34
CA GLY A 111 -7.55 -0.75 -27.70
C GLY A 111 -8.48 -0.40 -26.53
N SER A 112 -8.19 -0.86 -25.30
CA SER A 112 -8.93 -0.41 -24.11
C SER A 112 -8.71 1.09 -23.84
N PRO A 113 -9.76 1.86 -23.48
CA PRO A 113 -9.61 3.28 -23.13
C PRO A 113 -9.02 3.48 -21.72
N VAL A 114 -9.05 2.47 -20.85
CA VAL A 114 -8.68 2.58 -19.43
C VAL A 114 -7.26 3.14 -19.19
N PRO A 115 -6.20 2.73 -19.92
CA PRO A 115 -4.87 3.30 -19.70
C PRO A 115 -4.83 4.81 -19.92
N GLY A 116 -5.55 5.33 -20.93
CA GLY A 116 -5.67 6.77 -21.19
C GLY A 116 -6.40 7.48 -20.05
N LEU A 117 -7.52 6.92 -19.61
CA LEU A 117 -8.32 7.43 -18.49
C LEU A 117 -7.50 7.50 -17.18
N LEU A 118 -6.61 6.55 -16.91
CA LEU A 118 -5.75 6.58 -15.72
C LEU A 118 -4.69 7.70 -15.75
N VAL A 119 -4.30 8.17 -16.94
CA VAL A 119 -3.38 9.29 -17.12
C VAL A 119 -4.12 10.63 -17.02
N GLU A 120 -5.38 10.64 -17.45
CA GLU A 120 -6.31 11.76 -17.25
C GLU A 120 -6.62 11.90 -15.76
N ARG A 121 -5.81 12.67 -15.04
CA ARG A 121 -5.95 12.99 -13.59
C ARG A 121 -7.23 13.76 -13.22
N ARG A 122 -8.31 13.58 -13.96
CA ARG A 122 -9.64 14.13 -13.77
C ARG A 122 -10.58 13.16 -13.07
N LEU A 123 -10.22 11.87 -13.03
CA LEU A 123 -11.02 10.81 -12.41
C LEU A 123 -10.65 10.58 -10.95
N ASP A 124 -11.66 10.24 -10.17
CA ASP A 124 -11.44 9.69 -8.84
C ASP A 124 -10.96 8.24 -8.99
N LEU A 125 -9.81 7.92 -8.38
CA LEU A 125 -9.29 6.57 -8.29
C LEU A 125 -9.57 6.03 -6.89
N VAL A 126 -10.37 4.97 -6.82
CA VAL A 126 -10.85 4.37 -5.58
C VAL A 126 -10.23 2.99 -5.42
N MET A 127 -9.47 2.81 -4.34
CA MET A 127 -8.96 1.49 -3.94
C MET A 127 -9.82 0.95 -2.81
N THR A 128 -10.37 -0.25 -2.98
CA THR A 128 -11.20 -0.90 -1.95
C THR A 128 -10.61 -2.24 -1.56
N THR A 129 -10.49 -2.49 -0.27
CA THR A 129 -10.11 -3.78 0.30
C THR A 129 -11.07 -4.12 1.44
N ARG A 130 -10.93 -5.30 2.03
CA ARG A 130 -11.71 -5.65 3.23
C ARG A 130 -11.41 -4.77 4.44
N LEU A 131 -10.25 -4.14 4.46
CA LEU A 131 -9.88 -3.21 5.53
C LEU A 131 -10.52 -1.83 5.34
N GLY A 132 -11.16 -1.56 4.19
CA GLY A 132 -11.82 -0.30 3.91
C GLY A 132 -11.45 0.23 2.53
N ARG A 133 -11.28 1.55 2.40
CA ARG A 133 -11.04 2.18 1.11
C ARG A 133 -10.18 3.43 1.19
N ILE A 134 -9.49 3.69 0.09
CA ILE A 134 -8.74 4.91 -0.18
C ILE A 134 -9.34 5.53 -1.42
N GLU A 135 -9.61 6.82 -1.38
CA GLU A 135 -10.10 7.60 -2.52
C GLU A 135 -9.08 8.70 -2.82
N VAL A 136 -8.58 8.72 -4.06
CA VAL A 136 -7.76 9.82 -4.57
C VAL A 136 -8.63 10.63 -5.51
N PHE A 137 -8.91 11.87 -5.14
CA PHE A 137 -9.82 12.70 -5.92
C PHE A 137 -9.13 13.28 -7.14
N GLY A 138 -9.80 13.20 -8.28
CA GLY A 138 -9.36 13.80 -9.52
C GLY A 138 -9.50 15.33 -9.52
N GLY A 139 -8.96 15.97 -10.55
CA GLY A 139 -9.09 17.39 -10.80
C GLY A 139 -7.95 18.26 -10.22
N PRO A 140 -7.99 19.58 -10.46
CA PRO A 140 -6.86 20.47 -10.19
C PRO A 140 -6.49 20.55 -8.71
N VAL A 141 -7.48 20.53 -7.80
CA VAL A 141 -7.27 20.56 -6.35
C VAL A 141 -6.60 19.26 -5.85
N GLY A 142 -6.90 18.13 -6.48
CA GLY A 142 -6.32 16.82 -6.17
C GLY A 142 -4.88 16.63 -6.69
N SER A 143 -4.27 17.64 -7.30
CA SER A 143 -2.94 17.56 -7.92
C SER A 143 -1.84 18.28 -7.10
N GLY A 144 -0.58 17.92 -7.33
CA GLY A 144 0.60 18.55 -6.70
C GLY A 144 1.50 17.57 -5.93
N ALA A 145 2.71 18.02 -5.56
CA ALA A 145 3.73 17.16 -4.95
C ALA A 145 3.29 16.52 -3.62
N ALA A 146 2.49 17.23 -2.84
CA ALA A 146 1.97 16.77 -1.55
C ALA A 146 0.56 16.15 -1.63
N ALA A 147 0.00 15.95 -2.84
CA ALA A 147 -1.33 15.38 -3.00
C ALA A 147 -1.30 13.85 -2.89
N PRO A 148 -2.40 13.22 -2.43
CA PRO A 148 -2.54 11.77 -2.53
C PRO A 148 -2.34 11.32 -3.97
N ARG A 149 -1.66 10.20 -4.16
CA ARG A 149 -1.39 9.62 -5.48
C ARG A 149 -1.77 8.16 -5.44
N ALA A 150 -2.44 7.72 -6.49
CA ALA A 150 -2.72 6.31 -6.71
C ALA A 150 -2.33 5.97 -8.15
N TYR A 151 -1.82 4.76 -8.32
CA TYR A 151 -1.30 4.25 -9.57
C TYR A 151 -1.73 2.81 -9.72
N VAL A 152 -2.14 2.44 -10.93
CA VAL A 152 -2.34 1.05 -11.32
C VAL A 152 -1.30 0.74 -12.38
N ALA A 153 -0.19 0.12 -11.97
CA ALA A 153 0.93 -0.20 -12.85
C ALA A 153 0.65 -1.55 -13.54
N PRO A 154 0.45 -1.58 -14.87
CA PRO A 154 0.05 -2.80 -15.57
C PRO A 154 1.09 -3.93 -15.44
N GLU A 155 2.39 -3.62 -15.47
CA GLU A 155 3.43 -4.64 -15.25
C GLU A 155 3.36 -5.29 -13.86
N VAL A 156 2.97 -4.53 -12.84
CA VAL A 156 2.83 -5.04 -11.46
C VAL A 156 1.59 -5.94 -11.36
N VAL A 157 0.46 -5.51 -11.93
CA VAL A 157 -0.79 -6.29 -11.92
C VAL A 157 -0.62 -7.60 -12.69
N ARG A 158 0.02 -7.58 -13.87
CA ARG A 158 0.25 -8.79 -14.69
C ARG A 158 1.12 -9.84 -13.99
N ALA A 159 2.00 -9.42 -13.07
CA ALA A 159 2.79 -10.36 -12.28
C ALA A 159 1.94 -11.20 -11.31
N ARG A 160 0.67 -10.84 -11.08
CA ARG A 160 -0.29 -11.54 -10.20
C ARG A 160 0.27 -11.88 -8.80
N ARG A 161 1.20 -11.05 -8.32
CA ARG A 161 1.75 -11.16 -6.97
C ARG A 161 0.86 -10.40 -5.99
N THR A 162 0.70 -10.95 -4.80
CA THR A 162 0.00 -10.26 -3.71
C THR A 162 0.85 -9.16 -3.06
N HIS A 163 2.18 -9.30 -3.12
CA HIS A 163 3.13 -8.33 -2.59
C HIS A 163 4.50 -8.45 -3.26
N ALA A 164 5.38 -7.49 -3.00
CA ALA A 164 6.76 -7.55 -3.47
C ALA A 164 7.48 -8.75 -2.86
N ALA A 165 8.25 -9.50 -3.66
CA ALA A 165 9.00 -10.68 -3.19
C ALA A 165 10.05 -10.38 -2.10
N THR A 166 10.35 -9.10 -1.87
CA THR A 166 11.25 -8.64 -0.81
C THR A 166 10.54 -8.30 0.49
N ALA A 167 9.21 -8.18 0.50
CA ALA A 167 8.46 -7.98 1.73
C ALA A 167 8.35 -9.33 2.47
N PRO A 168 8.80 -9.42 3.73
CA PRO A 168 8.86 -10.69 4.47
C PRO A 168 7.50 -11.04 5.10
N ILE A 169 6.45 -11.08 4.29
CA ILE A 169 5.10 -11.44 4.76
C ILE A 169 5.06 -12.94 5.05
N PRO A 170 4.61 -13.37 6.25
CA PRO A 170 4.47 -14.78 6.57
C PRO A 170 3.55 -15.53 5.61
N SER A 171 3.81 -16.82 5.41
CA SER A 171 2.93 -17.68 4.62
C SER A 171 1.52 -17.71 5.22
N GLY A 172 0.50 -17.79 4.36
CA GLY A 172 -0.91 -17.77 4.78
C GLY A 172 -1.50 -16.37 5.02
N LEU A 173 -0.69 -15.32 4.91
CA LEU A 173 -1.13 -13.92 5.00
C LEU A 173 -1.02 -13.19 3.66
N VAL A 174 -1.93 -12.25 3.43
CA VAL A 174 -1.91 -11.34 2.28
C VAL A 174 -2.06 -9.91 2.76
N PRO A 175 -1.15 -9.00 2.39
CA PRO A 175 -1.28 -7.60 2.74
C PRO A 175 -2.40 -6.95 1.93
N CYS A 176 -3.34 -6.32 2.64
CA CYS A 176 -4.45 -5.57 2.05
C CYS A 176 -4.25 -4.05 2.14
N ALA A 177 -3.32 -3.59 2.98
CA ALA A 177 -2.85 -2.22 3.01
C ALA A 177 -1.42 -2.16 3.56
N HIS A 178 -0.73 -1.06 3.30
CA HIS A 178 0.57 -0.77 3.90
C HIS A 178 0.54 0.60 4.55
N LEU A 179 1.07 0.68 5.77
CA LEU A 179 1.39 1.93 6.44
C LEU A 179 2.89 2.17 6.30
N HIS A 180 3.26 3.42 5.99
CA HIS A 180 4.64 3.86 5.91
C HIS A 180 4.88 4.94 6.97
N PRO A 181 5.26 4.55 8.21
CA PRO A 181 5.66 5.50 9.23
C PRO A 181 6.83 6.38 8.75
N PRO A 182 6.99 7.61 9.28
CA PRO A 182 8.11 8.48 8.94
C PRO A 182 9.46 7.76 9.03
N HIS A 183 10.30 7.95 8.02
CA HIS A 183 11.62 7.33 7.98
C HIS A 183 12.65 8.24 8.66
N PRO A 184 13.58 7.72 9.48
CA PRO A 184 14.52 8.57 10.21
C PRO A 184 15.53 9.29 9.33
N CYS A 185 15.82 8.77 8.13
CA CYS A 185 16.76 9.40 7.19
C CYS A 185 16.10 10.02 5.94
N ARG A 186 14.77 9.97 5.80
CA ARG A 186 14.09 10.44 4.58
C ARG A 186 12.78 11.17 4.86
N ASP A 187 12.55 12.26 4.15
CA ASP A 187 11.25 12.95 4.17
C ASP A 187 10.17 12.15 3.42
N ALA A 188 8.93 12.66 3.42
CA ALA A 188 7.78 12.05 2.73
C ALA A 188 7.95 11.96 1.20
N ASN A 189 8.89 12.70 0.61
CA ASN A 189 9.24 12.64 -0.81
C ASN A 189 10.43 11.71 -1.08
N GLY A 190 10.98 11.06 -0.05
CA GLY A 190 12.16 10.20 -0.13
C GLY A 190 13.49 10.96 -0.17
N ARG A 191 13.49 12.28 0.03
CA ARG A 191 14.72 13.09 0.06
C ARG A 191 15.48 12.84 1.37
N PRO A 192 16.82 12.82 1.34
CA PRO A 192 17.62 12.70 2.56
C PRO A 192 17.31 13.83 3.56
N ILE A 193 17.24 13.47 4.83
CA ILE A 193 17.20 14.40 5.97
C ILE A 193 18.29 14.00 6.98
N ALA A 194 18.57 14.88 7.94
CA ALA A 194 19.37 14.51 9.11
C ALA A 194 18.70 13.35 9.86
N PHE A 195 19.50 12.47 10.45
CA PHE A 195 18.96 11.30 11.17
C PHE A 195 18.07 11.75 12.32
N ASP A 196 16.80 11.38 12.26
CA ASP A 196 15.82 11.65 13.29
C ASP A 196 15.67 10.44 14.23
N ARG A 197 16.22 10.58 15.44
CA ARG A 197 16.19 9.53 16.46
C ARG A 197 14.76 9.20 16.90
N ALA A 198 13.86 10.16 16.98
CA ALA A 198 12.49 9.94 17.43
C ALA A 198 11.71 9.11 16.40
N HIS A 199 11.89 9.38 15.09
CA HIS A 199 11.31 8.54 14.04
C HIS A 199 11.87 7.12 14.06
N HIS A 200 13.17 6.96 14.32
CA HIS A 200 13.79 5.65 14.45
C HIS A 200 13.17 4.87 15.62
N ASP A 201 13.14 5.46 16.82
CA ASP A 201 12.62 4.83 18.03
C ASP A 201 11.14 4.48 17.91
N ALA A 202 10.34 5.38 17.33
CA ALA A 202 8.93 5.13 17.07
C ALA A 202 8.75 3.90 16.18
N PHE A 203 9.55 3.75 15.12
CA PHE A 203 9.46 2.55 14.28
C PHE A 203 9.98 1.30 15.00
N GLN A 204 11.04 1.39 15.81
CA GLN A 204 11.52 0.25 16.60
C GLN A 204 10.43 -0.27 17.55
N ALA A 205 9.63 0.61 18.16
CA ALA A 205 8.49 0.19 18.98
C ALA A 205 7.45 -0.60 18.17
N LEU A 206 7.12 -0.16 16.95
CA LEU A 206 6.22 -0.91 16.05
C LEU A 206 6.81 -2.27 15.66
N LEU A 207 8.12 -2.31 15.39
CA LEU A 207 8.82 -3.54 15.04
C LEU A 207 8.85 -4.51 16.21
N THR A 208 9.01 -4.06 17.45
CA THR A 208 8.92 -4.91 18.65
C THR A 208 7.51 -5.45 18.84
N CYS A 209 6.47 -4.65 18.59
CA CYS A 209 5.08 -5.07 18.78
C CYS A 209 4.58 -6.02 17.68
N TRP A 210 4.94 -5.78 16.42
CA TRP A 210 4.32 -6.43 15.25
C TRP A 210 5.32 -7.03 14.26
N GLY A 211 6.61 -7.04 14.60
CA GLY A 211 7.63 -7.72 13.80
C GLY A 211 7.62 -9.23 14.00
N ASP A 212 8.30 -9.94 13.10
CA ASP A 212 8.58 -11.36 13.29
C ASP A 212 9.44 -11.55 14.55
N PRO A 213 8.98 -12.27 15.59
CA PRO A 213 9.69 -12.33 16.87
C PRO A 213 11.11 -12.89 16.75
N GLY A 214 11.33 -13.85 15.84
CA GLY A 214 12.66 -14.42 15.59
C GLY A 214 13.62 -13.39 15.02
N ARG A 215 13.17 -12.59 14.05
CA ARG A 215 13.98 -11.53 13.43
C ARG A 215 14.16 -10.31 14.34
N VAL A 216 13.18 -9.99 15.18
CA VAL A 216 13.33 -8.97 16.23
C VAL A 216 14.41 -9.40 17.23
N ALA A 217 14.37 -10.64 17.70
CA ALA A 217 15.39 -11.19 18.59
C ALA A 217 16.78 -11.24 17.91
N LEU A 218 16.84 -11.64 16.64
CA LEU A 218 18.08 -11.61 15.86
C LEU A 218 18.64 -10.19 15.76
N LYS A 219 17.80 -9.19 15.45
CA LYS A 219 18.21 -7.79 15.39
C LYS A 219 18.82 -7.32 16.71
N ALA A 220 18.20 -7.64 17.84
CA ALA A 220 18.70 -7.29 19.17
C ALA A 220 20.08 -7.90 19.46
N ARG A 221 20.28 -9.18 19.10
CA ARG A 221 21.58 -9.88 19.25
C ARG A 221 22.67 -9.24 18.39
N LEU A 222 22.37 -8.91 17.13
CA LEU A 222 23.31 -8.24 16.24
C LEU A 222 23.70 -6.85 16.75
N LEU A 223 22.74 -6.09 17.30
CA LEU A 223 23.01 -4.79 17.93
C LEU A 223 23.87 -4.92 19.20
N ALA A 224 23.79 -6.05 19.91
CA ALA A 224 24.67 -6.37 21.04
C ALA A 224 26.08 -6.85 20.61
N GLY A 225 26.37 -6.89 19.30
CA GLY A 225 27.67 -7.27 18.76
C GLY A 225 27.83 -8.77 18.45
N GLU A 226 26.77 -9.57 18.53
CA GLU A 226 26.85 -10.97 18.12
C GLU A 226 27.00 -11.10 16.59
N ALA A 227 27.73 -12.13 16.16
CA ALA A 227 27.85 -12.46 14.75
C ALA A 227 26.54 -13.06 14.19
N LEU A 228 26.27 -12.82 12.91
CA LEU A 228 25.17 -13.48 12.20
C LEU A 228 25.32 -15.01 12.26
N PRO A 229 24.28 -15.78 12.64
CA PRO A 229 24.37 -17.23 12.70
C PRO A 229 24.80 -17.88 11.38
N LYS A 230 25.60 -18.94 11.47
CA LYS A 230 25.93 -19.78 10.31
C LYS A 230 24.64 -20.44 9.79
N GLY A 231 24.43 -20.43 8.48
CA GLY A 231 23.23 -21.00 7.85
C GLY A 231 22.03 -20.05 7.78
N SER A 232 22.18 -18.78 8.19
CA SER A 232 21.12 -17.77 8.06
C SER A 232 20.53 -17.68 6.66
N ASP A 233 19.24 -17.44 6.58
CA ASP A 233 18.51 -17.34 5.32
C ASP A 233 18.68 -15.94 4.67
N ARG A 234 17.91 -15.68 3.60
CA ARG A 234 17.94 -14.38 2.92
C ARG A 234 17.39 -13.26 3.79
N ALA A 235 16.36 -13.52 4.59
CA ALA A 235 15.70 -12.53 5.42
C ALA A 235 16.57 -12.16 6.63
N ASP A 236 17.25 -13.12 7.25
CA ASP A 236 18.24 -12.91 8.30
C ASP A 236 19.39 -12.01 7.83
N ARG A 237 19.92 -12.28 6.63
CA ARG A 237 20.90 -11.39 5.99
C ARG A 237 20.33 -10.00 5.71
N GLY A 238 19.03 -9.91 5.48
CA GLY A 238 18.30 -8.63 5.39
C GLY A 238 18.37 -7.85 6.71
N VAL A 239 18.11 -8.51 7.84
CA VAL A 239 18.21 -7.91 9.18
C VAL A 239 19.63 -7.39 9.44
N ALA A 240 20.66 -8.18 9.16
CA ALA A 240 22.05 -7.75 9.32
C ALA A 240 22.41 -6.50 8.50
N ARG A 241 21.90 -6.41 7.26
CA ARG A 241 22.09 -5.19 6.44
C ARG A 241 21.40 -3.98 7.03
N VAL A 242 20.22 -4.15 7.62
CA VAL A 242 19.50 -3.06 8.28
C VAL A 242 20.29 -2.58 9.50
N VAL A 243 20.78 -3.50 10.33
CA VAL A 243 21.61 -3.16 11.51
C VAL A 243 22.84 -2.36 11.10
N ALA A 244 23.60 -2.86 10.12
CA ALA A 244 24.78 -2.15 9.63
C ALA A 244 24.44 -0.77 9.06
N ALA A 245 23.39 -0.67 8.25
CA ALA A 245 22.96 0.61 7.72
C ALA A 245 22.52 1.58 8.82
N GLN A 246 21.81 1.12 9.85
CA GLN A 246 21.38 1.97 10.96
C GLN A 246 22.56 2.47 11.79
N ALA A 247 23.55 1.60 12.07
CA ALA A 247 24.77 1.98 12.78
C ALA A 247 25.52 3.10 12.04
N ASP A 248 25.73 2.97 10.72
CA ASP A 248 26.39 4.00 9.90
C ASP A 248 25.73 5.38 10.03
N PHE A 249 24.40 5.45 10.11
CA PHE A 249 23.67 6.72 10.23
C PHE A 249 23.66 7.26 11.66
N ILE A 250 23.61 6.40 12.67
CA ILE A 250 23.65 6.79 14.07
C ILE A 250 25.05 7.34 14.43
N GLU A 251 26.11 6.68 13.99
CA GLU A 251 27.49 7.13 14.20
C GLU A 251 27.75 8.50 13.55
N ARG A 252 27.23 8.74 12.35
CA ARG A 252 27.36 10.04 11.66
C ARG A 252 26.56 11.17 12.30
N ALA A 253 25.57 10.85 13.12
CA ALA A 253 24.69 11.80 13.79
C ALA A 253 25.10 12.08 15.24
N SER A 254 26.06 11.32 15.77
CA SER A 254 26.65 11.47 17.11
C SER A 254 27.86 12.40 17.07
#